data_AF-A0A7W1IYA4-F1
#
_entry.id   AF-A0A7W1IYA4-F1
#
_cell.length_a   1.000
_cell.length_b   1.000
_cell.length_c   1.000
_cell.angle_alpha   90.00
_cell.angle_beta   90.00
_cell.angle_gamma   90.00
#
_symmetry.space_group_name_H-M   'P 1'
#
loop_
_entity.id
_entity.type
_entity.pdbx_description
1 polymer ?
#
loop_
_entity_poly.entity_id
_entity_poly.type
_entity_poly.pdbx_seq_one_letter_code
_entity_poly.pdbx_strand_id
1 'polypeptide(L)'
;GGEVPLLLLFSGTIFYETEDGAIQIAQISWSKETKFSLPVRVWQEMMEHYYPNSAWLILQRDAFERLQKYKMQRGIPTFEQALEKLLLAEEEEITKSASL
;
A
#
# COMPACT_ATOMS: atom_id res chain seq x y z
N GLY A 1 1.67 15.54 -13.56
CA GLY A 1 1.84 14.09 -13.67
C GLY A 1 3.12 13.72 -12.96
N GLY A 2 3.09 12.71 -12.11
CA GLY A 2 4.27 12.22 -11.41
C GLY A 2 4.64 10.82 -11.89
N GLU A 3 5.87 10.42 -11.60
CA GLU A 3 6.40 9.08 -11.90
C GLU A 3 6.92 8.46 -10.60
N VAL A 4 6.63 7.18 -10.38
CA VAL A 4 7.18 6.39 -9.28
C VAL A 4 8.39 5.61 -9.79
N PRO A 5 9.59 5.81 -9.24
CA PRO A 5 10.77 5.07 -9.68
C PRO A 5 10.70 3.63 -9.14
N LEU A 6 10.66 2.67 -10.05
CA LEU A 6 10.74 1.25 -9.75
C LEU A 6 12.10 0.68 -10.16
N LEU A 7 12.61 -0.23 -9.34
CA LEU A 7 13.69 -1.13 -9.71
C LEU A 7 13.12 -2.55 -9.75
N LEU A 8 13.00 -3.11 -10.95
CA LEU A 8 12.56 -4.47 -11.15
C LEU A 8 13.78 -5.39 -11.09
N LEU A 9 13.73 -6.37 -10.18
CA LEU A 9 14.77 -7.37 -10.02
C LEU A 9 14.29 -8.67 -10.65
N PHE A 10 15.14 -9.31 -11.46
CA PHE A 10 14.81 -10.55 -12.13
C PHE A 10 15.69 -11.69 -11.62
N SER A 11 15.07 -12.85 -11.46
CA SER A 11 15.73 -14.09 -11.11
C SER A 11 14.91 -15.27 -11.63
N GLY A 12 15.57 -16.34 -12.05
CA GLY A 12 14.90 -17.58 -12.42
C GLY A 12 15.28 -18.10 -13.80
N THR A 13 14.40 -18.90 -14.39
CA THR A 13 14.64 -19.61 -15.65
C THR A 13 13.80 -19.00 -16.76
N ILE A 14 14.42 -18.68 -17.90
CA ILE A 14 13.69 -18.33 -19.12
C ILE A 14 13.77 -19.46 -20.13
N PHE A 15 12.67 -19.66 -20.83
CA PHE A 15 12.55 -20.52 -21.99
C PHE A 15 12.33 -19.61 -23.19
N TYR A 16 13.13 -19.74 -24.23
CA TYR A 16 13.03 -18.92 -25.42
C TYR A 16 13.30 -19.75 -26.66
N GLU A 17 12.68 -19.37 -27.76
CA GLU A 17 12.88 -20.01 -29.06
C GLU A 17 14.04 -19.33 -29.79
N THR A 18 14.94 -20.12 -30.37
CA THR A 18 16.01 -19.64 -31.24
C THR A 18 15.50 -19.42 -32.67
N GLU A 19 16.26 -18.71 -33.50
CA GLU A 19 15.85 -18.40 -34.88
C GLU A 19 15.56 -19.65 -35.74
N ASP A 20 16.15 -20.79 -35.39
CA ASP A 20 15.94 -22.11 -36.00
C ASP A 20 14.79 -22.93 -35.37
N GLY A 21 14.03 -22.35 -34.44
CA GLY A 21 12.82 -22.94 -33.85
C GLY A 21 13.06 -23.88 -32.66
N ALA A 22 14.29 -23.97 -32.15
CA ALA A 22 14.60 -24.79 -30.99
C ALA A 22 14.29 -24.05 -29.67
N ILE A 23 13.70 -24.74 -28.69
CA ILE A 23 13.51 -24.18 -27.36
C ILE A 23 14.81 -24.30 -26.56
N GLN A 24 15.31 -23.16 -26.08
CA GLN A 24 16.48 -23.04 -25.22
C GLN A 24 16.10 -22.58 -23.82
N ILE A 25 16.97 -22.91 -22.86
CA ILE A 25 16.79 -22.59 -21.45
C ILE A 25 17.98 -21.74 -20.99
N ALA A 26 17.72 -20.62 -20.33
CA ALA A 26 18.76 -19.81 -19.68
C ALA A 26 18.37 -19.43 -18.25
N GLN A 27 19.38 -19.28 -17.40
CA GLN A 27 19.22 -18.72 -16.05
C GLN A 27 19.40 -17.20 -16.10
N ILE A 28 18.46 -16.47 -15.53
CA ILE A 28 18.60 -15.05 -15.22
C ILE A 28 19.47 -14.95 -13.96
N SER A 29 20.66 -14.37 -14.13
CA SER A 29 21.51 -13.99 -13.00
C SER A 29 20.79 -12.98 -12.10
N TRP A 30 20.95 -13.13 -10.79
CA TRP A 30 20.46 -12.20 -9.76
C TRP A 30 20.90 -10.73 -9.93
N SER A 31 21.91 -10.49 -10.78
CA SER A 31 22.37 -9.14 -11.16
C SER A 31 21.51 -8.48 -12.23
N LYS A 32 20.51 -9.16 -12.79
CA LYS A 32 19.64 -8.62 -13.82
C LYS A 32 18.54 -7.79 -13.17
N GLU A 33 18.63 -6.49 -13.38
CA GLU A 33 17.67 -5.50 -12.93
C GLU A 33 17.34 -4.50 -14.04
N THR A 34 16.19 -3.85 -13.93
CA THR A 34 15.86 -2.70 -14.79
C THR A 34 15.15 -1.61 -14.01
N LYS A 35 15.40 -0.35 -14.39
CA LYS A 35 14.70 0.81 -13.85
C LYS A 35 13.49 1.09 -14.72
N PHE A 36 12.35 1.36 -14.09
CA PHE A 36 11.13 1.73 -14.78
C PHE A 36 10.47 2.91 -14.07
N SER A 37 10.09 3.92 -14.84
CA SER A 37 9.28 5.04 -14.35
C SER A 37 7.82 4.66 -14.53
N LEU A 38 7.14 4.31 -13.44
CA LEU A 38 5.72 3.99 -13.46
C LEU A 38 4.92 5.30 -13.38
N PRO A 39 4.05 5.59 -14.37
CA PRO A 39 3.19 6.76 -14.28
C PRO A 39 2.29 6.64 -13.05
N VAL A 40 2.27 7.68 -12.21
CA VAL A 40 1.47 7.70 -10.97
C VAL A 40 0.01 7.37 -11.23
N ARG A 41 -0.50 7.76 -12.41
CA ARG A 41 -1.87 7.45 -12.83
C ARG A 41 -2.16 5.94 -12.91
N VAL A 42 -1.22 5.14 -13.41
CA VAL A 42 -1.39 3.67 -13.49
C VAL A 42 -1.49 3.08 -12.09
N TRP A 43 -0.66 3.57 -11.16
CA TRP A 43 -0.76 3.17 -9.75
C TRP A 43 -2.09 3.60 -9.13
N GLN A 44 -2.56 4.83 -9.38
CA GLN A 44 -3.86 5.31 -8.89
C GLN A 44 -5.02 4.45 -9.41
N GLU A 45 -5.05 4.15 -10.70
CA GLU A 45 -6.07 3.30 -11.34
C GLU A 45 -6.05 1.88 -10.75
N MET A 46 -4.87 1.32 -10.50
CA MET A 46 -4.72 0.03 -9.81
C MET A 46 -5.28 0.09 -8.38
N MET A 47 -4.95 1.13 -7.61
CA MET A 47 -5.44 1.27 -6.24
C MET A 47 -6.97 1.42 -6.19
N GLU A 48 -7.55 2.21 -7.09
CA GLU A 48 -9.01 2.37 -7.22
C GLU A 48 -9.70 1.04 -7.56
N HIS A 49 -9.09 0.23 -8.42
CA HIS A 49 -9.64 -1.05 -8.83
C HIS A 49 -9.68 -2.08 -7.68
N TYR A 50 -8.60 -2.19 -6.91
CA TYR A 50 -8.49 -3.19 -5.83
C TYR A 50 -9.04 -2.72 -4.48
N TYR A 51 -9.05 -1.41 -4.23
CA TYR A 51 -9.50 -0.81 -2.98
C TYR A 51 -10.52 0.31 -3.24
N PRO A 52 -11.67 0.00 -3.86
CA PRO A 52 -12.68 0.99 -4.16
C PRO A 52 -13.23 1.62 -2.87
N ASN A 53 -13.61 2.90 -2.93
CA ASN A 53 -14.17 3.67 -1.81
C ASN A 53 -13.27 3.76 -0.56
N SER A 54 -11.98 3.48 -0.70
CA SER A 54 -11.02 3.53 0.40
C SER A 54 -10.07 4.71 0.22
N ALA A 55 -9.64 5.32 1.32
CA ALA A 55 -8.62 6.38 1.31
C ALA A 55 -7.28 5.84 1.82
N TRP A 56 -6.18 6.27 1.20
CA TRP A 56 -4.84 5.98 1.69
C TRP A 56 -4.42 7.01 2.74
N LEU A 57 -4.09 6.55 3.94
CA LEU A 57 -3.60 7.40 5.03
C LEU A 57 -2.16 7.05 5.38
N ILE A 58 -1.24 7.97 5.09
CA ILE A 58 0.15 7.84 5.54
C ILE A 58 0.23 8.38 6.96
N LEU A 59 0.69 7.55 7.89
CA LEU A 59 0.92 7.93 9.28
C LEU A 59 2.39 7.82 9.63
N GLN A 60 2.87 8.73 10.49
CA GLN A 60 4.15 8.54 11.14
C GLN A 60 4.11 7.28 12.02
N ARG A 61 5.28 6.64 12.19
CA ARG A 61 5.40 5.35 12.88
C ARG A 61 4.89 5.41 14.31
N ASP A 62 5.25 6.45 15.04
CA ASP A 62 4.85 6.71 16.41
C ASP A 62 3.33 6.93 16.54
N ALA A 63 2.73 7.69 15.61
CA ALA A 63 1.29 7.88 15.56
C ALA A 63 0.55 6.56 15.30
N PHE A 64 1.06 5.74 14.38
CA PHE A 64 0.51 4.41 14.12
C PHE A 64 0.62 3.48 15.34
N GLU A 65 1.76 3.48 16.04
CA GLU A 65 1.95 2.67 17.25
C GLU A 65 0.98 3.08 18.37
N ARG A 66 0.73 4.37 18.54
CA ARG A 66 -0.27 4.88 19.49
C ARG A 66 -1.68 4.39 19.13
N LEU A 67 -2.06 4.46 17.86
CA LEU A 67 -3.36 3.97 17.38
C LEU A 67 -3.48 2.45 17.55
N GLN A 68 -2.42 1.69 17.27
CA GLN A 68 -2.37 0.25 17.48
C GLN A 68 -2.54 -0.11 18.96
N LYS A 69 -1.85 0.60 19.87
CA LYS A 69 -1.99 0.41 21.32
C LYS A 69 -3.42 0.71 21.79
N TYR A 70 -4.01 1.81 21.32
CA TYR A 70 -5.41 2.15 21.60
C TYR A 70 -6.37 1.03 21.19
N LYS A 71 -6.21 0.51 19.96
CA LYS A 71 -6.99 -0.60 19.40
C LYS A 71 -6.88 -1.85 20.26
N MET A 72 -5.66 -2.25 20.62
CA MET A 72 -5.39 -3.45 21.43
C MET A 72 -5.98 -3.37 22.82
N GLN A 73 -5.77 -2.25 23.53
CA GLN A 73 -6.26 -2.06 24.91
C GLN A 73 -7.77 -2.12 25.04
N ARG A 74 -8.49 -1.75 23.97
CA ARG A 74 -9.95 -1.71 23.93
C ARG A 74 -10.57 -2.90 23.18
N GLY A 75 -9.76 -3.87 22.77
CA GLY A 75 -10.24 -5.04 22.03
C GLY A 75 -10.90 -4.70 20.69
N ILE A 76 -10.51 -3.60 20.04
CA ILE A 76 -11.14 -3.14 18.80
C ILE A 76 -10.60 -4.00 17.63
N PRO A 77 -11.47 -4.59 16.79
CA PRO A 77 -11.06 -5.57 15.79
C PRO A 77 -10.37 -4.94 14.57
N THR A 78 -10.77 -3.74 14.13
CA THR A 78 -10.19 -3.06 12.95
C THR A 78 -9.65 -1.66 13.29
N PHE A 79 -8.78 -1.12 12.43
CA PHE A 79 -8.30 0.26 12.57
C PHE A 79 -9.38 1.28 12.23
N GLU A 80 -10.26 0.96 11.28
CA GLU A 80 -11.42 1.80 10.93
C GLU A 80 -12.33 2.02 12.14
N GLN A 81 -12.71 0.96 12.85
CA GLN A 81 -13.50 1.10 14.09
C GLN A 81 -12.75 1.82 15.21
N ALA A 82 -11.41 1.76 15.22
CA ALA A 82 -10.61 2.51 16.17
C ALA A 82 -10.65 4.01 15.85
N LEU A 83 -10.60 4.37 14.58
CA LEU A 83 -10.74 5.76 14.12
C LEU A 83 -12.16 6.28 14.36
N GLU A 84 -13.21 5.52 14.04
CA GLU A 84 -14.61 5.89 14.32
C GLU A 84 -14.82 6.17 15.81
N LYS A 85 -14.31 5.29 16.69
CA LYS A 85 -14.40 5.50 18.14
C LYS A 85 -13.65 6.73 18.63
N LEU A 86 -12.52 7.09 18.01
CA LEU A 86 -11.79 8.31 18.33
C LEU A 86 -12.56 9.56 17.87
N LEU A 87 -13.14 9.53 16.66
CA LEU A 87 -13.91 10.65 16.12
C LEU A 87 -15.21 10.88 16.91
N LEU A 88 -15.95 9.81 17.24
CA LEU A 88 -17.16 9.90 18.06
C LEU A 88 -16.87 10.47 19.46
N ALA A 89 -15.76 10.06 20.08
CA ALA A 89 -15.38 10.59 21.39
C ALA A 89 -15.12 12.11 21.35
N GLU A 90 -14.49 12.60 20.27
CA GLU A 90 -14.25 14.03 20.06
C GLU A 90 -15.56 14.78 19.79
N GLU A 91 -16.44 14.25 18.94
CA GLU A 91 -17.74 14.87 18.63
C GLU A 91 -18.64 15.03 19.87
N GLU A 92 -18.61 14.05 20.79
CA GLU A 92 -19.31 14.14 22.07
C GLU A 92 -18.74 15.24 22.98
N GLU A 93 -17.42 15.44 23.00
CA GLU A 93 -16.78 16.51 23.78
C GLU A 93 -17.05 17.91 23.20
N ILE A 94 -17.01 18.05 21.87
CA ILE A 94 -17.37 19.31 21.17
C ILE A 94 -18.83 19.66 21.43
N THR A 95 -19.74 18.69 21.37
CA THR A 95 -21.18 18.93 21.62
C THR A 95 -21.44 19.38 23.07
N LYS A 96 -20.76 18.76 24.05
CA LYS A 96 -20.88 19.13 25.47
C LYS A 96 -20.33 20.53 25.75
N SER A 97 -19.20 20.89 25.15
CA SER A 97 -18.59 22.22 25.33
C SER A 97 -19.38 23.34 24.65
N ALA A 98 -20.04 23.08 23.52
CA ALA A 98 -20.93 24.04 22.85
C ALA A 98 -22.29 24.23 23.53
N SER A 99 -22.66 23.34 24.46
CA SER A 99 -23.91 23.38 25.22
C SER A 99 -23.75 24.04 26.61
N LEU A 100 -22.55 24.50 26.95
CA LEU A 100 -22.19 25.24 28.17
C LEU A 100 -22.01 26.72 27.87
#